data_AF-A0A1H8LWN2-F1
#
_entry.id   AF-A0A1H8LWN2-F1
#
_cell.length_a   1.000
_cell.length_b   1.000
_cell.length_c   1.000
_cell.angle_alpha   90.00
_cell.angle_beta   90.00
_cell.angle_gamma   90.00
#
_symmetry.space_group_name_H-M   'P 1'
#
loop_
_entity.id
_entity.type
_entity.pdbx_description
1 polymer ?
#
loop_
_entity_poly.entity_id
_entity_poly.type
_entity_poly.pdbx_seq_one_letter_code
_entity_poly.pdbx_strand_id
1 'polypeptide(L)'
;MSTACSELCITFDPFDEGTFLFPPEKYPDAAAYLQFWNTTPISDGILANICAARAELMRKRSVAAGVAWGRWYDGVNEAELHHKNPSREAIADAARAVAYDAYMVEWWGDIPHKIAATAARRIVRAGQMYWYQNSIYEEDRVDVLKTTIRLSDSDLTPEEVCARYQLNEIRTSFCETTVTVAERLEDVRLELQHIRGQLPRQ
;
A
#
# COMPACT_ATOMS: atom_id res chain seq x y z
N MET A 1 59.01 22.60 -19.90
CA MET A 1 57.92 21.82 -20.49
C MET A 1 57.81 20.50 -19.74
N SER A 2 56.59 19.96 -19.61
CA SER A 2 56.18 18.74 -18.90
C SER A 2 55.59 18.98 -17.49
N THR A 3 54.40 19.57 -17.43
CA THR A 3 53.06 18.96 -17.18
C THR A 3 52.89 18.35 -15.79
N ALA A 4 52.37 19.17 -14.87
CA ALA A 4 51.77 18.68 -13.64
C ALA A 4 50.47 17.93 -14.00
N CYS A 5 50.44 16.63 -13.70
CA CYS A 5 49.20 15.86 -13.65
C CYS A 5 48.41 16.33 -12.41
N SER A 6 47.48 17.26 -12.61
CA SER A 6 46.39 17.45 -11.65
C SER A 6 45.48 16.24 -11.75
N GLU A 7 45.60 15.35 -10.77
CA GLU A 7 44.55 14.36 -10.49
C GLU A 7 43.28 15.14 -10.15
N LEU A 8 42.34 15.16 -11.10
CA LEU A 8 40.96 15.54 -10.86
C LEU A 8 40.38 14.53 -9.86
N CYS A 9 40.49 14.86 -8.58
CA CYS A 9 39.73 14.23 -7.53
C CYS A 9 38.27 14.64 -7.75
N ILE A 10 37.56 13.89 -8.60
CA ILE A 10 36.11 13.98 -8.72
C ILE A 10 35.56 13.44 -7.41
N THR A 11 35.37 14.32 -6.43
CA THR A 11 34.48 14.06 -5.31
C THR A 11 33.08 13.95 -5.90
N PHE A 12 32.67 12.73 -6.25
CA PHE A 12 31.25 12.43 -6.29
C PHE A 12 30.76 12.69 -4.88
N ASP A 13 29.91 13.70 -4.73
CA ASP A 13 29.11 13.89 -3.53
C ASP A 13 27.73 13.30 -3.84
N PRO A 14 27.55 11.96 -3.77
CA PRO A 14 26.29 11.32 -4.16
C PRO A 14 25.14 11.62 -3.20
N PHE A 15 25.35 12.46 -2.18
CA PHE A 15 24.41 12.70 -1.09
C PHE A 15 23.77 14.10 -1.10
N ASP A 16 24.25 15.06 -1.90
CA ASP A 16 23.67 16.41 -1.95
C ASP A 16 22.38 16.49 -2.79
N GLU A 17 22.19 15.61 -3.77
CA GLU A 17 21.01 15.68 -4.67
C GLU A 17 19.87 14.74 -4.27
N GLY A 18 20.12 13.73 -3.44
CA GLY A 18 19.13 12.74 -2.97
C GLY A 18 18.37 11.99 -4.08
N THR A 19 17.61 10.98 -3.69
CA THR A 19 16.76 10.20 -4.60
C THR A 19 15.37 10.02 -4.01
N PHE A 20 14.43 9.52 -4.81
CA PHE A 20 13.07 9.27 -4.34
C PHE A 20 13.01 8.34 -3.11
N LEU A 21 13.92 7.36 -3.01
CA LEU A 21 13.97 6.41 -1.90
C LEU A 21 14.89 6.90 -0.76
N PHE A 22 15.95 7.63 -1.12
CA PHE A 22 16.97 8.14 -0.21
C PHE A 22 17.05 9.67 -0.36
N PRO A 23 16.07 10.42 0.17
CA PRO A 23 16.07 11.88 0.07
C PRO A 23 17.19 12.50 0.91
N PRO A 24 17.54 13.79 0.67
CA PRO A 24 18.42 14.53 1.55
C PRO A 24 17.92 14.52 2.99
N GLU A 25 18.84 14.47 3.95
CA GLU A 25 18.49 14.44 5.37
C GLU A 25 17.81 15.73 5.82
N LYS A 26 18.21 16.86 5.23
CA LYS A 26 17.68 18.19 5.50
C LYS A 26 17.47 19.00 4.23
N TYR A 27 16.45 19.84 4.27
CA TYR A 27 16.15 20.82 3.24
C TYR A 27 16.25 22.23 3.84
N PRO A 28 16.63 23.23 3.03
CA PRO A 28 16.80 24.60 3.51
C PRO A 28 15.47 25.27 3.89
N ASP A 29 14.40 24.97 3.15
CA ASP A 29 13.06 25.54 3.35
C ASP A 29 11.95 24.64 2.76
N ALA A 30 10.69 25.02 3.00
CA ALA A 30 9.51 24.38 2.42
C ALA A 30 9.51 24.31 0.88
N ALA A 31 10.03 25.34 0.21
CA ALA A 31 9.99 25.43 -1.25
C ALA A 31 10.93 24.40 -1.89
N ALA A 32 12.15 24.26 -1.37
CA ALA A 32 13.11 23.24 -1.78
C ALA A 32 12.58 21.83 -1.53
N TYR A 33 11.93 21.60 -0.38
CA TYR A 33 11.29 20.32 -0.05
C TYR A 33 10.21 19.93 -1.07
N LEU A 34 9.27 20.84 -1.32
CA LEU A 34 8.18 20.62 -2.28
C LEU A 34 8.72 20.48 -3.71
N GLN A 35 9.72 21.27 -4.09
CA GLN A 35 10.36 21.18 -5.39
C GLN A 35 10.97 19.79 -5.58
N PHE A 36 11.79 19.33 -4.64
CA PHE A 36 12.40 17.99 -4.70
C PHE A 36 11.36 16.92 -4.90
N TRP A 37 10.36 16.80 -4.02
CA TRP A 37 9.37 15.72 -4.15
C TRP A 37 8.53 15.81 -5.43
N ASN A 38 8.36 17.01 -5.99
CA ASN A 38 7.62 17.20 -7.23
C ASN A 38 8.45 16.99 -8.51
N THR A 39 9.77 17.06 -8.45
CA THR A 39 10.64 16.90 -9.62
C THR A 39 11.42 15.60 -9.61
N THR A 40 11.72 15.03 -8.44
CA THR A 40 12.52 13.81 -8.31
C THR A 40 11.88 12.66 -9.11
N PRO A 41 12.65 12.05 -10.03
CA PRO A 41 12.20 10.90 -10.81
C PRO A 41 11.84 9.71 -9.93
N ILE A 42 10.82 8.96 -10.34
CA ILE A 42 10.43 7.71 -9.71
C ILE A 42 10.49 6.62 -10.77
N SER A 43 11.26 5.57 -10.51
CA SER A 43 11.33 4.39 -11.37
C SER A 43 9.96 3.70 -11.44
N ASP A 44 9.58 3.22 -12.63
CA ASP A 44 8.35 2.45 -12.81
C ASP A 44 8.36 1.14 -12.02
N GLY A 45 9.55 0.57 -11.75
CA GLY A 45 9.69 -0.60 -10.88
C GLY A 45 9.26 -0.32 -9.44
N ILE A 46 9.63 0.84 -8.90
CA ILE A 46 9.21 1.28 -7.55
C ILE A 46 7.69 1.47 -7.51
N LEU A 47 7.13 2.16 -8.52
CA LEU A 47 5.69 2.36 -8.61
C LEU A 47 4.93 1.03 -8.71
N ALA A 48 5.42 0.10 -9.53
CA ALA A 48 4.83 -1.23 -9.68
C ALA A 48 4.87 -2.02 -8.36
N ASN A 49 5.98 -1.97 -7.63
CA ASN A 49 6.12 -2.61 -6.32
C ASN A 49 5.09 -2.07 -5.33
N ILE A 50 4.97 -0.74 -5.21
CA ILE A 50 4.03 -0.11 -4.26
C ILE A 50 2.58 -0.40 -4.64
N CYS A 51 2.21 -0.26 -5.91
CA CYS A 51 0.86 -0.57 -6.40
C CYS A 51 0.49 -2.02 -6.10
N ALA A 52 1.43 -2.94 -6.30
CA ALA A 52 1.17 -4.35 -6.07
C ALA A 52 1.19 -4.73 -4.58
N ALA A 53 2.01 -4.07 -3.75
CA ALA A 53 1.94 -4.21 -2.30
C ALA A 53 0.59 -3.74 -1.74
N ARG A 54 0.04 -2.64 -2.26
CA ARG A 54 -1.30 -2.17 -1.90
C ARG A 54 -2.37 -3.21 -2.27
N ALA A 55 -2.33 -3.71 -3.50
CA ALA A 55 -3.28 -4.72 -3.96
C ALA A 55 -3.23 -5.98 -3.09
N GLU A 56 -2.02 -6.41 -2.73
CA GLU A 56 -1.80 -7.58 -1.88
C GLU A 56 -2.28 -7.35 -0.44
N LEU A 57 -1.99 -6.18 0.15
CA LEU A 57 -2.50 -5.81 1.48
C LEU A 57 -4.02 -5.91 1.51
N MET A 58 -4.70 -5.35 0.51
CA MET A 58 -6.16 -5.39 0.45
C MET A 58 -6.72 -6.79 0.18
N ARG A 59 -6.02 -7.60 -0.63
CA ARG A 59 -6.37 -9.01 -0.83
C ARG A 59 -6.29 -9.78 0.50
N LYS A 60 -5.18 -9.67 1.23
CA LYS A 60 -5.00 -10.36 2.53
C LYS A 60 -6.07 -9.93 3.53
N ARG A 61 -6.38 -8.63 3.59
CA ARG A 61 -7.42 -8.09 4.47
C ARG A 61 -8.83 -8.53 4.11
N SER A 62 -9.18 -8.55 2.82
CA SER A 62 -10.51 -9.00 2.39
C SER A 62 -10.72 -10.48 2.67
N VAL A 63 -9.69 -11.31 2.49
CA VAL A 63 -9.71 -12.73 2.85
C VAL A 63 -9.89 -12.88 4.36
N ALA A 64 -9.07 -12.20 5.17
CA ALA A 64 -9.17 -12.29 6.63
C ALA A 64 -10.55 -11.83 7.16
N ALA A 65 -11.08 -10.73 6.62
CA ALA A 65 -12.41 -10.23 6.92
C ALA A 65 -13.49 -11.25 6.55
N GLY A 66 -13.42 -11.82 5.34
CA GLY A 66 -14.38 -12.83 4.89
C GLY A 66 -14.33 -14.12 5.71
N VAL A 67 -13.15 -14.57 6.13
CA VAL A 67 -13.01 -15.73 7.02
C VAL A 67 -13.59 -15.43 8.41
N ALA A 68 -13.31 -14.26 8.98
CA ALA A 68 -13.84 -13.88 10.27
C ALA A 68 -15.37 -13.75 10.24
N TRP A 69 -15.90 -13.09 9.22
CA TRP A 69 -17.33 -12.99 8.98
C TRP A 69 -17.96 -14.37 8.79
N GLY A 70 -17.37 -15.24 7.96
CA GLY A 70 -17.87 -16.58 7.71
C GLY A 70 -17.95 -17.41 8.98
N ARG A 71 -16.91 -17.40 9.82
CA ARG A 71 -16.93 -18.09 11.12
C ARG A 71 -18.06 -17.60 12.03
N TRP A 72 -18.28 -16.29 12.07
CA TRP A 72 -19.37 -15.71 12.85
C TRP A 72 -20.74 -16.07 12.28
N TYR A 73 -20.95 -15.87 10.99
CA TYR A 73 -22.22 -16.11 10.30
C TYR A 73 -22.61 -17.59 10.38
N ASP A 74 -21.65 -18.48 10.11
CA ASP A 74 -21.86 -19.93 10.11
C ASP A 74 -22.18 -20.42 11.53
N GLY A 75 -21.53 -19.85 12.55
CA GLY A 75 -21.85 -20.16 13.95
C GLY A 75 -23.24 -19.71 14.38
N VAL A 76 -23.75 -18.57 13.87
CA VAL A 76 -25.11 -18.09 14.16
C VAL A 76 -26.19 -18.88 13.40
N ASN A 77 -25.87 -19.37 12.19
CA ASN A 77 -26.83 -20.00 11.28
C ASN A 77 -26.61 -21.52 11.11
N GLU A 78 -25.83 -22.15 12.00
CA GLU A 78 -25.39 -23.55 11.90
C GLU A 78 -26.57 -24.52 11.66
N ALA A 79 -27.68 -24.33 12.37
CA ALA A 79 -28.86 -25.19 12.28
C ALA A 79 -29.52 -25.20 10.89
N GLU A 80 -29.45 -24.07 10.17
CA GLU A 80 -30.03 -23.95 8.83
C GLU A 80 -29.03 -24.38 7.75
N LEU A 81 -27.74 -24.07 7.93
CA LEU A 81 -26.65 -24.44 7.01
C LEU A 81 -26.30 -25.94 7.05
N HIS A 82 -26.66 -26.65 8.11
CA HIS A 82 -26.47 -28.11 8.22
C HIS A 82 -27.80 -28.84 8.42
N HIS A 83 -28.88 -28.27 7.90
CA HIS A 83 -30.20 -28.85 8.03
C HIS A 83 -30.29 -30.17 7.24
N LYS A 84 -30.90 -31.22 7.84
CA LYS A 84 -31.09 -32.54 7.19
C LYS A 84 -31.93 -32.53 5.89
N ASN A 85 -32.52 -31.39 5.53
CA ASN A 85 -33.34 -31.23 4.34
C ASN A 85 -32.50 -30.46 3.32
N PRO A 86 -32.04 -31.10 2.23
CA PRO A 86 -31.16 -30.48 1.26
C PRO A 86 -31.73 -29.21 0.63
N SER A 87 -33.06 -29.10 0.51
CA SER A 87 -33.69 -27.88 -0.02
C SER A 87 -33.59 -26.71 0.95
N ARG A 88 -33.61 -26.96 2.27
CA ARG A 88 -33.43 -25.89 3.27
C ARG A 88 -31.97 -25.45 3.36
N GLU A 89 -31.06 -26.41 3.36
CA GLU A 89 -29.62 -26.16 3.31
C GLU A 89 -29.25 -25.32 2.08
N ALA A 90 -29.74 -25.68 0.89
CA ALA A 90 -29.51 -24.91 -0.34
C ALA A 90 -30.07 -23.47 -0.27
N ILE A 91 -31.20 -23.26 0.40
CA ILE A 91 -31.75 -21.91 0.63
C ILE A 91 -30.87 -21.12 1.60
N ALA A 92 -30.38 -21.76 2.66
CA ALA A 92 -29.48 -21.13 3.63
C ALA A 92 -28.13 -20.76 2.98
N ASP A 93 -27.57 -21.62 2.13
CA ASP A 93 -26.35 -21.33 1.35
C ASP A 93 -26.54 -20.15 0.40
N ALA A 94 -27.69 -20.08 -0.29
CA ALA A 94 -28.01 -18.95 -1.15
C ALA A 94 -28.15 -17.64 -0.34
N ALA A 95 -28.80 -17.70 0.82
CA ALA A 95 -28.91 -16.55 1.72
C ALA A 95 -27.55 -16.11 2.28
N ARG A 96 -26.67 -17.05 2.59
CA ARG A 96 -25.29 -16.79 3.03
C ARG A 96 -24.49 -16.08 1.95
N ALA A 97 -24.58 -16.51 0.69
CA ALA A 97 -23.88 -15.86 -0.41
C ALA A 97 -24.34 -14.38 -0.57
N VAL A 98 -25.65 -14.13 -0.53
CA VAL A 98 -26.19 -12.76 -0.59
C VAL A 98 -25.75 -11.91 0.61
N ALA A 99 -25.76 -12.48 1.82
CA ALA A 99 -25.31 -11.79 3.02
C ALA A 99 -23.81 -11.48 2.99
N TYR A 100 -22.98 -12.38 2.44
CA TYR A 100 -21.56 -12.17 2.27
C TYR A 100 -21.28 -11.02 1.28
N ASP A 101 -21.96 -11.00 0.15
CA ASP A 101 -21.80 -9.92 -0.84
C ASP A 101 -22.16 -8.56 -0.24
N ALA A 102 -23.27 -8.48 0.51
CA ALA A 102 -23.66 -7.27 1.22
C ALA A 102 -22.61 -6.84 2.27
N TYR A 103 -22.10 -7.79 3.06
CA TYR A 103 -21.03 -7.53 4.03
C TYR A 103 -19.76 -7.01 3.34
N MET A 104 -19.34 -7.64 2.24
CA MET A 104 -18.12 -7.21 1.54
C MET A 104 -18.28 -5.83 0.92
N VAL A 105 -19.45 -5.50 0.37
CA VAL A 105 -19.75 -4.14 -0.13
C VAL A 105 -19.61 -3.10 0.99
N GLU A 106 -20.18 -3.38 2.16
CA GLU A 106 -20.06 -2.49 3.33
C GLU A 106 -18.62 -2.41 3.84
N TRP A 107 -17.93 -3.55 3.93
CA TRP A 107 -16.55 -3.63 4.42
C TRP A 107 -15.58 -2.85 3.55
N TRP A 108 -15.75 -2.91 2.23
CA TRP A 108 -14.95 -2.11 1.30
C TRP A 108 -15.21 -0.62 1.48
N GLY A 109 -16.48 -0.22 1.64
CA GLY A 109 -16.87 1.18 1.82
C GLY A 109 -16.17 2.09 0.79
N ASP A 110 -15.49 3.13 1.30
CA ASP A 110 -14.72 4.09 0.50
C ASP A 110 -13.22 3.76 0.38
N ILE A 111 -12.78 2.59 0.88
CA ILE A 111 -11.38 2.20 0.91
C ILE A 111 -10.92 1.84 -0.52
N PRO A 112 -9.92 2.51 -1.11
CA PRO A 112 -9.49 2.18 -2.46
C PRO A 112 -8.82 0.80 -2.54
N HIS A 113 -9.34 -0.11 -3.37
CA HIS A 113 -8.83 -1.48 -3.47
C HIS A 113 -7.40 -1.52 -4.04
N LYS A 114 -7.08 -0.56 -4.92
CA LYS A 114 -5.81 -0.44 -5.63
C LYS A 114 -5.42 1.01 -5.81
N ILE A 115 -4.14 1.25 -6.03
CA ILE A 115 -3.64 2.52 -6.52
C ILE A 115 -3.76 2.51 -8.04
N ALA A 116 -4.49 3.48 -8.61
CA ALA A 116 -4.56 3.64 -10.06
C ALA A 116 -3.20 4.10 -10.62
N ALA A 117 -2.76 3.52 -11.74
CA ALA A 117 -1.45 3.83 -12.33
C ALA A 117 -1.28 5.34 -12.63
N THR A 118 -2.34 6.01 -13.07
CA THR A 118 -2.38 7.46 -13.33
C THR A 118 -2.20 8.32 -12.08
N ALA A 119 -2.56 7.80 -10.90
CA ALA A 119 -2.45 8.49 -9.61
C ALA A 119 -1.22 8.04 -8.80
N ALA A 120 -0.59 6.93 -9.18
CA ALA A 120 0.46 6.28 -8.40
C ALA A 120 1.59 7.23 -8.00
N ARG A 121 2.14 7.98 -8.95
CA ARG A 121 3.22 8.95 -8.69
C ARG A 121 2.82 9.98 -7.63
N ARG A 122 1.59 10.51 -7.68
CA ARG A 122 1.10 11.51 -6.73
C ARG A 122 0.93 10.92 -5.33
N ILE A 123 0.33 9.73 -5.25
CA ILE A 123 0.09 9.03 -3.97
C ILE A 123 1.41 8.66 -3.30
N VAL A 124 2.36 8.17 -4.09
CA VAL A 124 3.68 7.73 -3.62
C VAL A 124 4.53 8.92 -3.14
N ARG A 125 4.45 10.08 -3.83
CA ARG A 125 5.06 11.34 -3.36
C ARG A 125 4.43 11.84 -2.06
N ALA A 126 3.11 11.79 -1.94
CA ALA A 126 2.40 12.12 -0.70
C ALA A 126 2.92 11.30 0.48
N GLY A 127 3.12 9.99 0.27
CA GLY A 127 3.73 9.08 1.24
C GLY A 127 5.09 9.55 1.72
N GLN A 128 6.00 9.84 0.79
CA GLN A 128 7.33 10.32 1.15
C GLN A 128 7.30 11.69 1.82
N MET A 129 6.48 12.62 1.32
CA MET A 129 6.31 13.95 1.91
C MET A 129 5.85 13.86 3.37
N TYR A 130 4.97 12.91 3.68
CA TYR A 130 4.51 12.67 5.04
C TYR A 130 5.59 12.01 5.92
N TRP A 131 6.34 11.03 5.40
CA TRP A 131 7.36 10.33 6.20
C TRP A 131 8.62 11.15 6.45
N TYR A 132 9.03 11.97 5.50
CA TYR A 132 10.23 12.81 5.58
C TYR A 132 9.92 14.26 5.98
N GLN A 133 8.74 14.50 6.55
CA GLN A 133 8.31 15.81 7.06
C GLN A 133 9.25 16.42 8.11
N ASN A 134 10.08 15.59 8.77
CA ASN A 134 11.05 16.05 9.78
C ASN A 134 12.39 16.48 9.17
N SER A 135 12.55 16.43 7.85
CA SER A 135 13.72 16.92 7.12
C SER A 135 13.66 18.43 6.84
N ILE A 136 12.59 19.12 7.28
CA ILE A 136 12.42 20.57 7.23
C ILE A 136 12.21 21.12 8.65
N TYR A 137 12.34 22.44 8.80
CA TYR A 137 12.04 23.12 10.06
C TYR A 137 10.56 22.98 10.44
N GLU A 138 10.27 22.99 11.74
CA GLU A 138 8.92 22.75 12.27
C GLU A 138 7.89 23.79 11.78
N GLU A 139 8.31 25.04 11.62
CA GLU A 139 7.49 26.13 11.09
C GLU A 139 7.01 25.85 9.65
N ASP A 140 7.92 25.37 8.80
CA ASP A 140 7.65 25.00 7.41
C ASP A 140 6.83 23.70 7.28
N ARG A 141 6.99 22.79 8.25
CA ARG A 141 6.33 21.47 8.25
C ARG A 141 4.81 21.59 8.21
N VAL A 142 4.26 22.52 8.98
CA VAL A 142 2.80 22.72 9.06
C VAL A 142 2.24 23.14 7.70
N ASP A 143 2.93 24.02 6.98
CA ASP A 143 2.46 24.53 5.70
C ASP A 143 2.61 23.48 4.60
N VAL A 144 3.70 22.71 4.60
CA VAL A 144 3.90 21.58 3.69
C VAL A 144 2.82 20.52 3.88
N LEU A 145 2.47 20.12 5.10
CA LEU A 145 1.46 19.10 5.34
C LEU A 145 0.03 19.56 5.01
N LYS A 146 -0.21 20.87 4.96
CA LYS A 146 -1.49 21.44 4.50
C LYS A 146 -1.60 21.52 2.98
N THR A 147 -0.51 21.32 2.24
CA THR A 147 -0.59 21.33 0.77
C THR A 147 -1.51 20.21 0.28
N THR A 148 -2.34 20.52 -0.71
CA THR A 148 -3.31 19.57 -1.25
C THR A 148 -2.80 18.90 -2.50
N ILE A 149 -3.09 17.61 -2.61
CA ILE A 149 -2.74 16.75 -3.74
C ILE A 149 -4.06 16.37 -4.42
N ARG A 150 -4.23 16.82 -5.66
CA ARG A 150 -5.42 16.51 -6.47
C ARG A 150 -5.38 15.04 -6.92
N LEU A 151 -6.30 14.24 -6.39
CA LEU A 151 -6.56 12.87 -6.81
C LEU A 151 -8.00 12.78 -7.35
N SER A 152 -8.16 12.65 -8.67
CA SER A 152 -9.43 12.55 -9.45
C SER A 152 -10.61 13.37 -8.90
N ASP A 153 -11.20 12.91 -7.80
CA ASP A 153 -12.46 13.38 -7.22
C ASP A 153 -12.27 14.16 -5.90
N SER A 154 -11.05 14.24 -5.37
CA SER A 154 -10.77 14.85 -4.06
C SER A 154 -9.40 15.55 -4.00
N ASP A 155 -9.33 16.59 -3.19
CA ASP A 155 -8.08 17.25 -2.78
C ASP A 155 -7.74 16.70 -1.40
N LEU A 156 -6.61 16.03 -1.28
CA LEU A 156 -6.18 15.40 -0.04
C LEU A 156 -4.80 15.91 0.37
N THR A 157 -4.60 16.12 1.65
CA THR A 157 -3.29 16.35 2.26
C THR A 157 -2.42 15.09 2.22
N PRO A 158 -1.08 15.20 2.34
CA PRO A 158 -0.19 14.04 2.44
C PRO A 158 -0.60 13.03 3.51
N GLU A 159 -1.05 13.50 4.67
CA GLU A 159 -1.52 12.66 5.76
C GLU A 159 -2.79 11.88 5.39
N GLU A 160 -3.78 12.56 4.81
CA GLU A 160 -5.03 11.92 4.35
C GLU A 160 -4.76 10.89 3.25
N VAL A 161 -3.82 11.15 2.34
CA VAL A 161 -3.41 10.16 1.34
C VAL A 161 -2.77 8.93 2.02
N CYS A 162 -1.88 9.14 2.99
CA CYS A 162 -1.25 8.05 3.73
C CYS A 162 -2.28 7.19 4.46
N ALA A 163 -3.26 7.82 5.12
CA ALA A 163 -4.33 7.12 5.81
C ALA A 163 -5.25 6.38 4.84
N ARG A 164 -5.72 7.05 3.78
CA ARG A 164 -6.67 6.49 2.80
C ARG A 164 -6.11 5.28 2.07
N TYR A 165 -4.84 5.31 1.70
CA TYR A 165 -4.17 4.22 0.99
C TYR A 165 -3.39 3.28 1.92
N GLN A 166 -3.41 3.53 3.23
CA GLN A 166 -2.71 2.75 4.26
C GLN A 166 -1.23 2.59 3.94
N LEU A 167 -0.58 3.68 3.49
CA LEU A 167 0.79 3.63 2.99
C LEU A 167 1.78 3.17 4.06
N ASN A 168 1.51 3.47 5.34
CA ASN A 168 2.34 3.03 6.47
C ASN A 168 2.47 1.50 6.54
N GLU A 169 1.43 0.76 6.14
CA GLU A 169 1.44 -0.71 6.17
C GLU A 169 2.21 -1.34 5.02
N ILE A 170 2.48 -0.57 3.97
CA ILE A 170 3.27 -0.99 2.81
C ILE A 170 4.58 -0.21 2.72
N ARG A 171 5.01 0.46 3.80
CA ARG A 171 6.21 1.31 3.82
C ARG A 171 7.46 0.53 3.42
N THR A 172 7.57 -0.73 3.78
CA THR A 172 8.68 -1.62 3.39
C THR A 172 8.78 -1.83 1.87
N SER A 173 7.71 -1.59 1.12
CA SER A 173 7.70 -1.65 -0.34
C SER A 173 8.25 -0.37 -1.00
N PHE A 174 8.61 0.65 -0.20
CA PHE A 174 9.36 1.84 -0.60
C PHE A 174 10.87 1.64 -0.36
N CYS A 175 11.37 0.45 -0.66
CA CYS A 175 12.79 0.12 -0.63
C CYS A 175 13.18 -0.56 -1.96
N GLU A 176 14.47 -0.52 -2.31
CA GLU A 176 15.01 -1.30 -3.44
C GLU A 176 15.09 -2.78 -3.08
N THR A 177 13.95 -3.42 -2.94
CA THR A 177 13.86 -4.85 -3.04
C THR A 177 12.78 -5.14 -4.07
N THR A 178 13.22 -5.66 -5.21
CA THR A 178 12.41 -6.44 -6.12
C THR A 178 11.77 -7.53 -5.28
N VAL A 179 10.58 -7.27 -4.72
CA VAL A 179 9.71 -8.32 -4.17
C VAL A 179 9.36 -9.14 -5.39
N THR A 180 10.22 -10.11 -5.66
CA THR A 180 10.08 -10.96 -6.83
C THR A 180 8.74 -11.67 -6.67
N VAL A 181 8.03 -11.82 -7.77
CA VAL A 181 6.78 -12.59 -7.86
C VAL A 181 6.90 -13.97 -7.19
N ALA A 182 8.12 -14.48 -7.01
CA ALA A 182 8.46 -15.67 -6.23
C ALA A 182 8.07 -15.59 -4.74
N GLU A 183 8.33 -14.49 -4.02
CA GLU A 183 7.91 -14.35 -2.62
C GLU A 183 6.38 -14.32 -2.50
N ARG A 184 5.70 -13.73 -3.49
CA ARG A 184 4.23 -13.72 -3.56
C ARG A 184 3.64 -15.09 -3.86
N LEU A 185 4.32 -15.90 -4.68
CA LEU A 185 3.93 -17.28 -4.95
C LEU A 185 4.14 -18.17 -3.72
N GLU A 186 5.19 -17.93 -2.93
CA GLU A 186 5.47 -18.68 -1.71
C GLU A 186 4.45 -18.37 -0.62
N ASP A 187 4.08 -17.10 -0.43
CA ASP A 187 3.00 -16.68 0.48
C ASP A 187 1.67 -17.35 0.11
N VAL A 188 1.28 -17.33 -1.17
CA VAL A 188 0.05 -17.98 -1.65
C VAL A 188 0.12 -19.50 -1.49
N ARG A 189 1.30 -20.10 -1.70
CA ARG A 189 1.52 -21.54 -1.54
C ARG A 189 1.41 -21.96 -0.07
N LEU A 190 1.95 -21.19 0.85
CA LEU A 190 1.86 -21.42 2.30
C LEU A 190 0.42 -21.23 2.79
N GLU A 191 -0.29 -20.21 2.30
CA GLU A 191 -1.70 -19.96 2.61
C GLU A 191 -2.60 -21.11 2.11
N LEU A 192 -2.36 -21.62 0.90
CA LEU A 192 -3.06 -22.79 0.36
C LEU A 192 -2.75 -24.08 1.13
N GLN A 193 -1.51 -24.27 1.59
CA GLN A 193 -1.14 -25.41 2.43
C GLN A 193 -1.81 -25.34 3.81
N HIS A 194 -1.92 -24.15 4.38
CA HIS A 194 -2.63 -23.95 5.65
C HIS A 194 -4.12 -24.29 5.53
N ILE A 195 -4.78 -23.79 4.48
CA ILE A 195 -6.19 -24.10 4.19
C ILE A 195 -6.38 -25.61 3.94
N ARG A 196 -5.48 -26.25 3.19
CA ARG A 196 -5.52 -27.70 2.95
C ARG A 196 -5.25 -28.54 4.20
N GLY A 197 -4.44 -28.05 5.14
CA GLY A 197 -4.17 -28.72 6.41
C GLY A 197 -5.32 -28.62 7.41
N GLN A 198 -6.25 -27.69 7.21
CA GLN A 198 -7.43 -27.48 8.06
C GLN A 198 -8.71 -28.15 7.55
N LEU A 199 -8.70 -28.67 6.31
CA LEU A 199 -9.80 -29.47 5.78
C LEU A 199 -9.76 -30.88 6.40
N PRO A 200 -10.85 -31.37 7.02
CA PRO A 200 -10.90 -32.74 7.51
C PRO A 200 -10.68 -33.69 6.32
N ARG A 201 -9.81 -34.68 6.51
CA ARG A 201 -9.62 -35.76 5.53
C ARG A 201 -10.94 -36.50 5.41
N GLN A 202 -11.66 -36.28 4.31
CA GLN A 202 -12.75 -37.14 3.87
C GLN A 202 -12.19 -38.46 3.37
#